data_AF-A0A7L0G3E8-F1
#
_entry.id   AF-A0A7L0G3E8-F1
#
_cell.length_a   1.000
_cell.length_b   1.000
_cell.length_c   1.000
_cell.angle_alpha   90.00
_cell.angle_beta   90.00
_cell.angle_gamma   90.00
#
_symmetry.space_group_name_H-M   'P 1'
#
loop_
_entity.id
_entity.type
_entity.pdbx_description
1 polymer ?
#
loop_
_entity_poly.entity_id
_entity_poly.type
_entity_poly.pdbx_seq_one_letter_code
_entity_poly.pdbx_strand_id
1 'polypeptide(L)'
;GRNRVVPVTLTNYRAMLERFPVMALLHHRPGQGERAAQRQRKMEELGLELAAQMLEGKGVGFGLLDAQKDAAVAKKLGKGGTIRVVVAVGT
;
A
#
# COMPACT_ATOMS: atom_id res chain seq x y z
N GLY A 1 -18.78 3.97 0.89
CA GLY A 1 -18.36 2.78 1.64
C GLY A 1 -17.17 3.13 2.53
N ARG A 2 -16.82 2.27 3.49
CA ARG A 2 -15.64 2.45 4.37
C ARG A 2 -14.37 2.24 3.54
N ASN A 3 -13.42 3.18 3.55
CA ASN A 3 -12.11 2.99 2.92
C ASN A 3 -11.26 2.05 3.78
N ARG A 4 -10.86 0.91 3.23
CA ARG A 4 -10.01 -0.08 3.93
C ARG A 4 -8.55 0.03 3.50
N VAL A 5 -8.31 0.54 2.30
CA VAL A 5 -7.00 0.94 1.81
C VAL A 5 -6.74 2.41 2.16
N VAL A 6 -5.59 2.70 2.79
CA VAL A 6 -5.23 4.07 3.20
C VAL A 6 -3.82 4.45 2.74
N PRO A 7 -3.54 5.74 2.47
CA PRO A 7 -2.18 6.20 2.23
C PRO A 7 -1.28 5.96 3.44
N VAL A 8 -0.09 5.41 3.21
CA VAL A 8 0.93 5.15 4.24
C VAL A 8 2.04 6.16 4.09
N THR A 9 2.22 6.99 5.11
CA THR A 9 3.13 8.12 5.11
C THR A 9 4.02 8.08 6.34
N LEU A 10 4.98 9.00 6.42
CA LEU A 10 5.86 9.14 7.60
C LEU A 10 5.09 9.37 8.91
N THR A 11 3.88 9.92 8.85
CA THR A 11 3.12 10.25 10.05
C THR A 11 2.32 9.07 10.60
N ASN A 12 1.94 8.11 9.75
CA ASN A 12 1.04 7.02 10.18
C ASN A 12 1.64 5.60 10.06
N TYR A 13 2.77 5.41 9.37
CA TYR A 13 3.31 4.05 9.11
C TYR A 13 3.58 3.24 10.38
N ARG A 14 4.06 3.87 11.47
CA ARG A 14 4.31 3.16 12.75
C ARG A 14 3.03 2.62 13.35
N ALA A 15 2.02 3.48 13.47
CA ALA A 15 0.72 3.08 14.00
C ALA A 15 0.07 1.96 13.17
N MET A 16 0.27 1.97 11.84
CA MET A 16 -0.20 0.88 10.98
C MET A 16 0.53 -0.43 11.21
N LEU A 17 1.86 -0.40 11.38
CA LEU A 17 2.66 -1.59 11.68
C LEU A 17 2.35 -2.16 13.08
N GLU A 18 2.02 -1.31 14.04
CA GLU A 18 1.58 -1.74 15.38
C GLU A 18 0.18 -2.36 15.33
N ARG A 19 -0.72 -1.78 14.53
CA ARG A 19 -2.11 -2.23 14.43
C ARG A 19 -2.27 -3.53 13.65
N PHE A 20 -1.48 -3.71 12.59
CA PHE A 20 -1.63 -4.83 11.67
C PHE A 20 -0.36 -5.69 11.68
N PRO A 21 -0.45 -6.96 12.13
CA PRO A 21 0.70 -7.86 12.10
C PRO A 21 1.20 -8.15 10.69
N VAL A 22 0.33 -8.01 9.67
CA VAL A 22 0.70 -8.12 8.26
C VAL A 22 0.21 -6.88 7.51
N MET A 23 1.08 -6.30 6.69
CA MET A 23 0.77 -5.14 5.85
C MET A 23 1.07 -5.45 4.39
N ALA A 24 0.07 -5.24 3.53
CA ALA A 24 0.20 -5.27 2.07
C ALA A 24 0.21 -3.83 1.53
N LEU A 25 1.27 -3.47 0.82
CA LEU A 25 1.48 -2.10 0.34
C LEU A 25 1.58 -2.07 -1.18
N LEU A 26 0.73 -1.28 -1.83
CA LEU A 26 0.90 -0.94 -3.23
C LEU A 26 1.86 0.23 -3.34
N HIS A 27 3.08 -0.06 -3.78
CA HIS A 27 4.11 0.95 -4.02
C HIS A 27 4.00 1.45 -5.47
N HIS A 28 3.50 2.67 -5.66
CA HIS A 28 3.24 3.21 -6.98
C HIS A 28 4.08 4.46 -7.26
N ARG A 29 4.51 4.64 -8.51
CA ARG A 29 4.97 5.96 -8.96
C ARG A 29 3.77 6.83 -9.36
N PRO A 30 3.79 8.14 -9.07
CA PRO A 30 2.86 9.06 -9.70
C PRO A 30 3.11 9.02 -11.21
N GLY A 31 2.22 8.38 -11.96
CA GLY A 31 2.36 8.29 -13.41
C GLY A 31 2.20 9.67 -14.02
N GLN A 32 3.11 10.03 -14.92
CA GLN A 32 3.12 11.31 -15.62
C GLN A 32 1.93 11.38 -16.58
N GLY A 33 0.73 11.72 -16.09
CA GLY A 33 -0.41 12.13 -16.90
C GLY A 33 -1.03 11.11 -17.88
N GLU A 34 -0.37 9.98 -18.18
CA GLU A 34 -0.86 9.02 -19.16
C GLU A 34 -2.12 8.31 -18.67
N ARG A 35 -3.20 8.42 -19.46
CA ARG A 35 -4.51 7.82 -19.15
C ARG A 35 -4.43 6.32 -18.90
N ALA A 36 -3.52 5.62 -19.59
CA ALA A 36 -3.28 4.19 -19.39
C ALA A 36 -2.74 3.91 -17.97
N ALA A 37 -1.70 4.63 -17.55
CA ALA A 37 -1.11 4.49 -16.22
C ALA A 37 -2.10 4.83 -15.09
N GLN A 38 -2.98 5.82 -15.30
CA GLN A 38 -4.03 6.14 -14.33
C GLN A 38 -5.09 5.03 -14.23
N ARG A 39 -5.49 4.44 -15.36
CA ARG A 39 -6.44 3.32 -15.38
C ARG A 39 -5.86 2.08 -14.69
N GLN A 40 -4.60 1.77 -14.97
CA GLN A 40 -3.91 0.64 -14.34
C GLN A 40 -3.86 0.81 -12.82
N ARG A 41 -3.44 1.98 -12.33
CA ARG A 41 -3.46 2.30 -10.89
C ARG A 41 -4.85 2.14 -10.28
N LYS A 42 -5.88 2.64 -10.96
CA LYS A 42 -7.26 2.53 -10.46
C LYS A 42 -7.72 1.07 -10.34
N MET A 43 -7.33 0.21 -11.28
CA MET A 43 -7.62 -1.23 -11.21
C MET A 43 -6.88 -1.90 -10.06
N GLU A 44 -5.62 -1.55 -9.84
CA GLU A 44 -4.81 -2.07 -8.73
C GLU A 44 -5.37 -1.64 -7.37
N GLU A 45 -5.74 -0.36 -7.22
CA GLU A 45 -6.38 0.16 -6.01
C GLU A 45 -7.72 -0.54 -5.74
N LEU A 46 -8.52 -0.78 -6.77
CA LEU A 46 -9.78 -1.52 -6.64
C LEU A 46 -9.55 -2.97 -6.22
N GLY A 47 -8.57 -3.65 -6.83
CA GLY A 47 -8.20 -5.01 -6.44
C GLY A 47 -7.74 -5.07 -4.98
N LEU A 48 -6.98 -4.07 -4.53
CA LEU A 48 -6.52 -3.96 -3.15
C LEU A 48 -7.68 -3.72 -2.17
N GLU A 49 -8.66 -2.89 -2.53
CA GLU A 49 -9.84 -2.66 -1.70
C GLU A 49 -10.71 -3.91 -1.57
N LEU A 50 -10.86 -4.69 -2.64
CA LEU A 50 -11.55 -5.98 -2.61
C LEU A 50 -10.82 -6.99 -1.69
N ALA A 51 -9.49 -7.08 -1.81
CA ALA A 51 -8.69 -7.93 -0.93
C ALA A 51 -8.82 -7.49 0.55
N ALA A 52 -8.77 -6.18 0.80
CA ALA A 52 -8.95 -5.61 2.14
C ALA A 52 -10.32 -5.94 2.73
N GLN A 53 -11.37 -5.95 1.92
CA GLN A 53 -12.69 -6.38 2.34
C GLN A 53 -12.73 -7.87 2.71
N MET A 54 -12.11 -8.75 1.91
CA MET A 54 -12.10 -10.19 2.18
C MET A 54 -11.26 -10.59 3.41
N LEU A 55 -10.27 -9.78 3.75
CA LEU A 55 -9.34 -10.00 4.86
C LEU A 55 -9.64 -9.09 6.07
N GLU A 56 -10.77 -8.38 6.06
CA GLU A 56 -11.19 -7.54 7.19
C GLU A 56 -11.30 -8.40 8.46
N GLY A 57 -10.72 -7.91 9.56
CA GLY A 57 -10.64 -8.63 10.84
C GLY A 57 -9.61 -9.76 10.90
N LYS A 58 -8.89 -10.07 9.83
CA LYS A 58 -7.87 -11.14 9.80
C LYS A 58 -6.44 -10.66 10.12
N GLY A 59 -6.31 -9.44 10.65
CA GLY A 59 -5.00 -8.86 11.00
C GLY A 59 -4.16 -8.42 9.79
N VAL A 60 -4.74 -8.31 8.60
CA VAL A 60 -4.04 -7.79 7.41
C VAL A 60 -4.48 -6.35 7.14
N GLY A 61 -3.52 -5.42 7.14
CA GLY A 61 -3.72 -4.04 6.72
C GLY A 61 -3.30 -3.83 5.27
N PHE A 62 -3.97 -2.91 4.59
CA PHE A 62 -3.69 -2.56 3.20
C PHE A 62 -3.41 -1.08 3.08
N GLY A 63 -2.41 -0.73 2.26
CA GLY A 63 -2.04 0.68 2.12
C GLY A 63 -1.39 1.02 0.79
N LEU A 64 -1.39 2.32 0.49
CA LEU A 64 -0.74 2.89 -0.70
C LEU A 64 0.53 3.61 -0.26
N LEU A 65 1.61 3.41 -1.01
CA LEU A 65 2.90 4.03 -0.74
C LEU A 65 3.37 4.75 -2.00
N ASP A 66 3.42 6.09 -1.97
CA ASP A 66 3.89 6.85 -3.11
C ASP A 66 5.42 6.81 -3.19
N ALA A 67 5.95 6.36 -4.31
CA ALA A 67 7.38 6.16 -4.52
C ALA A 67 8.21 7.44 -4.47
N GLN A 68 7.59 8.60 -4.68
CA GLN A 68 8.25 9.90 -4.61
C GLN A 68 8.01 10.57 -3.25
N LYS A 69 6.75 10.64 -2.80
CA LYS A 69 6.38 11.37 -1.58
C LYS A 69 6.76 10.59 -0.31
N ASP A 70 6.68 9.26 -0.35
CA ASP A 70 6.86 8.39 0.82
C ASP A 70 8.13 7.53 0.71
N ALA A 71 9.09 7.94 -0.13
CA ALA A 71 10.37 7.24 -0.34
C ALA A 71 11.13 6.96 0.96
N ALA A 72 11.05 7.89 1.93
CA ALA A 72 11.65 7.72 3.25
C ALA A 72 11.03 6.57 4.05
N VAL A 73 9.72 6.35 3.92
CA VAL A 73 9.01 5.22 4.53
C VAL A 73 9.43 3.93 3.82
N ALA A 74 9.42 3.90 2.49
CA ALA A 74 9.85 2.74 1.70
C ALA A 74 11.26 2.28 2.10
N LYS A 75 12.20 3.24 2.24
CA LYS A 75 13.57 2.97 2.69
C LYS A 75 13.66 2.42 4.11
N LYS A 76 12.77 2.85 5.02
CA LYS A 76 12.72 2.35 6.40
C LYS A 76 12.16 0.93 6.45
N LEU A 77 11.10 0.65 5.68
CA LEU A 77 10.49 -0.67 5.58
C LEU A 77 11.43 -1.72 4.95
N GLY A 78 12.19 -1.34 3.93
CA GLY A 78 13.13 -2.24 3.24
C GLY A 78 14.40 -2.61 4.02
N LYS A 79 14.63 -2.03 5.21
CA LYS A 79 15.83 -2.26 6.05
C LYS A 79 15.57 -3.05 7.33
N GLY A 80 14.30 -3.29 7.68
CA GLY A 80 13.91 -4.01 8.90
C GLY A 80 13.52 -5.46 8.58
N GLY A 81 14.36 -6.42 8.97
CA GLY A 81 14.06 -7.84 8.81
C GLY A 81 12.71 -8.21 9.44
N THR A 82 11.94 -9.02 8.70
CA THR A 82 10.60 -9.53 9.03
C THR A 82 9.43 -8.57 8.77
N ILE A 83 9.39 -7.97 7.58
CA ILE A 83 8.11 -7.56 6.96
C ILE A 83 8.01 -8.32 5.64
N ARG A 84 7.12 -9.32 5.57
CA ARG A 84 6.74 -9.97 4.32
C ARG A 84 5.84 -9.01 3.53
N VAL A 85 6.47 -8.08 2.83
CA VAL A 85 5.81 -7.20 1.86
C VAL A 85 5.58 -8.03 0.60
N VAL A 86 4.32 -8.30 0.26
CA VAL A 86 3.96 -8.79 -1.07
C VAL A 86 3.87 -7.59 -1.99
N VAL A 87 4.90 -7.41 -2.80
CA VAL A 87 4.93 -6.43 -3.89
C VAL A 87 4.24 -7.08 -5.09
N ALA A 88 2.99 -6.72 -5.37
CA ALA A 88 2.42 -6.95 -6.70
C ALA A 88 2.88 -5.78 -7.58
N VAL A 89 3.92 -5.99 -8.38
CA VAL A 89 4.31 -5.07 -9.44
C VAL A 89 3.35 -5.32 -10.62
N GLY A 90 2.45 -4.38 -10.89
CA GLY A 90 1.85 -4.29 -12.23
C GLY A 90 2.93 -3.87 -13.21
N THR A 91 3.14 -4.70 -14.23
CA THR A 91 4.10 -4.48 -15.34
C THR A 91 3.91 -3.15 -16.04
#